data_AF-A0A851GK91-F1
#
_entry.id   AF-A0A851GK91-F1
#
_cell.length_a   1.000
_cell.length_b   1.000
_cell.length_c   1.000
_cell.angle_alpha   90.00
_cell.angle_beta   90.00
_cell.angle_gamma   90.00
#
_symmetry.space_group_name_H-M   'P 1'
#
loop_
_entity.id
_entity.type
_entity.pdbx_description
1 polymer ?
#
loop_
_entity_poly.entity_id
_entity_poly.type
_entity_poly.pdbx_seq_one_letter_code
_entity_poly.pdbx_strand_id
1 'polypeptide(L)'
;MKKLYLILALVLAIMPPAKAIDWKEHYKAFNKVEPSEEGEDVFIKAFETELANVELKDLSFEEAIDKLRMAHRAMNKDIRLSFIIDGDIARKKVKLVKAVITFGDALDQLCLQAGAVWDFSAKIRVLPRNKLAEQVAAPDS
;
A
#
# COMPACT_ATOMS: atom_id res chain seq x y z
N MET A 1 15.17 -7.01 -51.30
CA MET A 1 14.34 -6.50 -50.18
C MET A 1 14.88 -7.06 -48.88
N LYS A 2 15.65 -6.26 -48.12
CA LYS A 2 16.21 -6.69 -46.82
C LYS A 2 15.14 -6.44 -45.74
N LYS A 3 14.63 -7.49 -45.11
CA LYS A 3 13.77 -7.38 -43.92
C LYS A 3 14.66 -7.43 -42.68
N LEU A 4 14.58 -6.37 -41.89
CA LEU A 4 15.27 -6.13 -40.63
C LEU A 4 14.68 -7.05 -39.56
N TYR A 5 15.48 -7.89 -38.91
CA TYR A 5 15.03 -8.67 -37.76
C TYR A 5 15.35 -7.91 -36.46
N LEU A 6 14.27 -7.47 -35.81
CA LEU A 6 13.99 -7.57 -34.37
C LEU A 6 15.21 -7.51 -33.42
N ILE A 7 15.56 -6.30 -32.98
CA ILE A 7 16.22 -6.11 -31.69
C ILE A 7 15.11 -5.81 -30.68
N LEU A 8 14.62 -6.85 -30.00
CA LEU A 8 13.77 -6.73 -28.81
C LEU A 8 14.49 -7.37 -27.64
N ALA A 9 15.57 -6.76 -27.18
CA ALA A 9 16.28 -7.18 -25.98
C ALA A 9 17.20 -6.05 -25.47
N LEU A 10 16.68 -4.86 -25.24
CA LEU A 10 17.39 -3.88 -24.43
C LEU A 10 16.42 -2.77 -24.04
N VAL A 11 15.89 -2.86 -22.83
CA VAL A 11 15.73 -1.79 -21.82
C VAL A 11 14.97 -2.44 -20.67
N LEU A 12 15.64 -3.36 -19.95
CA LEU A 12 15.44 -3.45 -18.51
C LEU A 12 16.18 -2.24 -17.92
N ALA A 13 15.65 -1.04 -18.15
CA ALA A 13 16.07 0.13 -17.41
C ALA A 13 15.63 -0.12 -15.97
N ILE A 14 16.56 -0.65 -15.18
CA ILE A 14 17.07 0.00 -13.98
C ILE A 14 16.02 0.97 -13.39
N MET A 15 14.91 0.44 -12.88
CA MET A 15 14.21 1.16 -11.84
C MET A 15 15.17 1.12 -10.64
N PRO A 16 15.52 2.27 -10.04
CA PRO A 16 16.21 2.22 -8.76
C PRO A 16 15.39 1.30 -7.85
N PRO A 17 16.03 0.42 -7.04
CA PRO A 17 15.28 -0.37 -6.07
C PRO A 17 14.41 0.62 -5.32
N ALA A 18 13.09 0.41 -5.36
CA ALA A 18 12.16 1.24 -4.61
C ALA A 18 12.77 1.32 -3.21
N LYS A 19 13.14 2.53 -2.76
CA LYS A 19 13.67 2.69 -1.41
C LYS A 19 12.66 2.03 -0.49
N ALA A 20 13.10 1.03 0.27
CA ALA A 20 12.24 0.42 1.28
C ALA A 20 11.70 1.56 2.13
N ILE A 21 10.37 1.66 2.22
CA ILE A 21 9.73 2.70 3.01
C ILE A 21 10.18 2.46 4.46
N ASP A 22 10.78 3.47 5.08
CA ASP A 22 11.08 3.41 6.50
C ASP A 22 9.75 3.55 7.26
N TRP A 23 9.14 2.41 7.58
CA TRP A 23 7.84 2.36 8.23
C TRP A 23 7.87 2.95 9.64
N LYS A 24 9.04 3.03 10.28
CA LYS A 24 9.24 3.68 11.57
C LYS A 24 9.14 5.20 11.44
N GLU A 25 9.84 5.79 10.47
CA GLU A 25 9.69 7.21 10.15
C GLU A 25 8.28 7.53 9.66
N HIS A 26 7.69 6.65 8.85
CA HIS A 26 6.31 6.78 8.39
C HIS A 26 5.34 6.82 9.57
N TYR A 27 5.43 5.87 10.50
CA TYR A 27 4.57 5.80 11.68
C TYR A 27 4.64 7.04 12.57
N LYS A 28 5.84 7.61 12.76
CA LYS A 28 6.03 8.88 13.47
C LYS A 28 5.38 10.07 12.77
N ALA A 29 5.36 10.07 11.43
CA ALA A 29 4.69 11.12 10.66
C ALA A 29 3.16 11.07 10.78
N PHE A 30 2.57 9.88 10.97
CA PHE A 30 1.11 9.71 11.10
C PHE A 30 0.59 9.94 12.53
N ASN A 31 1.37 9.58 13.55
CA ASN A 31 0.91 9.73 14.93
C ASN A 31 1.17 11.14 15.47
N LYS A 32 0.09 11.89 15.65
CA LYS A 32 0.09 13.20 16.35
C LYS A 32 0.23 13.07 17.88
N VAL A 33 0.14 11.85 18.40
CA VAL A 33 0.28 11.50 19.82
C VAL A 33 1.52 10.63 19.96
N GLU A 34 2.32 10.84 21.01
CA GLU A 34 3.52 10.07 21.25
C GLU A 34 3.19 8.57 21.24
N PRO A 35 3.73 7.81 20.28
CA PRO A 35 3.36 6.42 20.14
C PRO A 35 3.86 5.62 21.34
N SER A 36 3.00 4.76 21.89
CA SER A 36 3.46 3.70 22.79
C SER A 36 4.40 2.77 22.01
N GLU A 37 5.52 2.39 22.62
CA GLU A 37 6.52 1.46 22.05
C GLU A 37 5.85 0.17 21.54
N GLU A 38 4.88 -0.37 22.29
CA GLU A 38 4.11 -1.56 21.89
C GLU A 38 3.27 -1.35 20.62
N GLY A 39 2.70 -0.16 20.44
CA GLY A 39 1.92 0.21 19.25
C GLY A 39 2.79 0.43 18.00
N GLU A 40 3.98 1.01 18.19
CA GLU A 40 5.00 1.17 17.14
C GLU A 40 5.48 -0.20 16.63
N ASP A 41 5.81 -1.10 17.54
CA ASP A 41 6.29 -2.45 17.19
C ASP A 41 5.21 -3.27 16.47
N VAL A 42 3.96 -3.21 16.95
CA VAL A 42 2.84 -3.88 16.28
C VAL A 42 2.62 -3.32 14.88
N PHE A 43 2.71 -2.00 14.70
CA PHE A 43 2.56 -1.37 13.39
C PHE A 43 3.68 -1.78 12.43
N ILE A 44 4.94 -1.64 12.85
CA ILE A 44 6.10 -1.97 12.02
C ILE A 44 6.04 -3.43 11.62
N LYS A 45 5.82 -4.33 12.59
CA LYS A 45 5.67 -5.77 12.34
C LYS A 45 4.55 -6.07 11.34
N ALA A 46 3.44 -5.33 11.39
CA ALA A 46 2.35 -5.51 10.45
C ALA A 46 2.73 -5.09 9.03
N PHE A 47 3.30 -3.90 8.87
CA PHE A 47 3.57 -3.27 7.58
C PHE A 47 4.80 -3.86 6.88
N GLU A 48 5.81 -4.30 7.63
CA GLU A 48 7.00 -4.98 7.12
C GLU A 48 6.80 -6.48 6.88
N THR A 49 5.61 -7.03 7.18
CA THR A 49 5.30 -8.43 6.89
C THR A 49 5.44 -8.68 5.37
N GLU A 50 6.43 -9.49 4.99
CA GLU A 50 6.63 -9.91 3.61
C GLU A 50 5.51 -10.85 3.14
N LEU A 51 4.93 -10.53 1.99
CA LEU A 51 3.92 -11.32 1.33
C LEU A 51 4.54 -11.96 0.09
N ALA A 52 4.66 -13.29 0.11
CA ALA A 52 5.16 -14.06 -1.03
C ALA A 52 4.06 -14.31 -2.08
N ASN A 53 4.43 -14.21 -3.36
CA ASN A 53 3.60 -14.55 -4.52
C ASN A 53 2.26 -13.80 -4.59
N VAL A 54 2.26 -12.49 -4.33
CA VAL A 54 1.05 -11.66 -4.41
C VAL A 54 0.78 -11.25 -5.85
N GLU A 55 -0.26 -11.84 -6.44
CA GLU A 55 -0.79 -11.45 -7.74
C GLU A 55 -2.19 -10.83 -7.61
N LEU A 56 -2.30 -9.53 -7.86
CA LEU A 56 -3.54 -8.76 -7.84
C LEU A 56 -3.76 -8.17 -9.23
N LYS A 57 -4.45 -8.90 -10.11
CA LYS A 57 -4.68 -8.47 -11.50
C LYS A 57 -6.16 -8.27 -11.77
N ASP A 58 -6.49 -7.10 -12.34
CA ASP A 58 -7.84 -6.71 -12.80
C ASP A 58 -8.93 -6.74 -11.70
N LEU A 59 -8.52 -6.57 -10.45
CA LEU A 59 -9.38 -6.50 -9.26
C LEU A 59 -9.83 -5.07 -9.00
N SER A 60 -10.99 -4.92 -8.35
CA SER A 60 -11.32 -3.66 -7.66
C SER A 60 -10.37 -3.44 -6.49
N PHE A 61 -10.25 -2.19 -6.04
CA PHE A 61 -9.39 -1.83 -4.93
C PHE A 61 -9.79 -2.60 -3.66
N GLU A 62 -11.09 -2.69 -3.38
CA GLU A 62 -11.62 -3.44 -2.25
C GLU A 62 -11.23 -4.91 -2.30
N GLU A 63 -11.42 -5.58 -3.44
CA GLU A 63 -11.00 -6.98 -3.64
C GLU A 63 -9.48 -7.16 -3.50
N ALA A 64 -8.69 -6.18 -3.97
CA ALA A 64 -7.24 -6.21 -3.86
C ALA A 64 -6.80 -6.09 -2.38
N ILE A 65 -7.42 -5.19 -1.61
CA ILE A 65 -7.17 -5.05 -0.18
C ILE A 65 -7.58 -6.32 0.57
N ASP A 66 -8.72 -6.91 0.28
CA ASP A 66 -9.15 -8.14 0.95
C ASP A 66 -8.20 -9.31 0.68
N LYS A 67 -7.70 -9.45 -0.56
CA LYS A 67 -6.65 -10.44 -0.86
C LYS A 67 -5.35 -10.17 -0.09
N LEU A 68 -4.92 -8.91 -0.01
CA LEU A 68 -3.74 -8.55 0.79
C LEU A 68 -3.93 -8.86 2.27
N ARG A 69 -5.12 -8.60 2.83
CA ARG A 69 -5.45 -8.92 4.23
C ARG A 69 -5.45 -10.42 4.48
N MET A 70 -5.98 -11.22 3.55
CA MET A 70 -5.94 -12.68 3.66
C MET A 70 -4.50 -13.21 3.61
N ALA A 71 -3.67 -12.70 2.70
CA ALA A 71 -2.25 -13.06 2.61
C ALA A 71 -1.50 -12.65 3.88
N HIS A 72 -1.72 -11.44 4.38
CA HIS A 72 -1.12 -10.94 5.62
C HIS A 72 -1.50 -11.80 6.81
N ARG A 73 -2.79 -12.13 6.96
CA ARG A 73 -3.27 -13.00 8.05
C ARG A 73 -2.67 -14.41 8.00
N ALA A 74 -2.37 -14.93 6.82
CA ALA A 74 -1.71 -16.22 6.67
C ALA A 74 -0.28 -16.20 7.26
N MET A 75 0.39 -15.05 7.16
CA MET A 75 1.77 -14.84 7.64
C MET A 75 1.82 -14.35 9.09
N ASN A 76 0.83 -13.58 9.53
CA ASN A 76 0.82 -12.91 10.82
C ASN A 76 -0.58 -12.98 11.45
N LYS A 77 -0.84 -14.06 12.21
CA LYS A 77 -2.18 -14.38 12.74
C LYS A 77 -2.63 -13.47 13.89
N ASP A 78 -1.68 -12.86 14.57
CA ASP A 78 -1.92 -12.08 15.79
C ASP A 78 -2.30 -10.63 15.49
N ILE A 79 -2.00 -10.16 14.27
CA ILE A 79 -2.26 -8.78 13.87
C ILE A 79 -3.48 -8.72 12.95
N ARG A 80 -4.49 -7.95 13.37
CA ARG A 80 -5.70 -7.72 12.57
C ARG A 80 -5.79 -6.27 12.11
N LEU A 81 -5.63 -6.08 10.81
CA LEU A 81 -5.79 -4.77 10.20
C LEU A 81 -7.25 -4.57 9.75
N SER A 82 -7.83 -3.47 10.23
CA SER A 82 -9.19 -3.03 9.88
C SER A 82 -9.12 -1.86 8.91
N PHE A 83 -9.98 -1.87 7.90
CA PHE A 83 -9.99 -0.89 6.82
C PHE A 83 -11.30 -0.12 6.77
N ILE A 84 -11.22 1.15 6.41
CA ILE A 84 -12.36 1.98 5.99
C ILE A 84 -11.96 2.57 4.64
N ILE A 85 -12.65 2.18 3.57
CA ILE A 85 -12.32 2.58 2.21
C ILE A 85 -13.44 3.47 1.67
N ASP A 86 -13.09 4.64 1.14
CA ASP A 86 -14.05 5.49 0.44
C ASP A 86 -14.66 4.76 -0.77
N GLY A 87 -15.98 4.84 -0.93
CA GLY A 87 -16.70 4.07 -1.94
C GLY A 87 -16.25 4.34 -3.38
N ASP A 88 -15.74 5.54 -3.67
CA ASP A 88 -15.23 5.87 -5.00
C ASP A 88 -13.86 5.24 -5.25
N ILE A 89 -13.06 5.05 -4.20
CA ILE A 89 -11.79 4.32 -4.27
C ILE A 89 -12.02 2.82 -4.35
N ALA A 90 -12.94 2.29 -3.53
CA ALA A 90 -13.26 0.86 -3.46
C ALA A 90 -13.53 0.24 -4.84
N ARG A 91 -14.24 0.97 -5.71
CA ARG A 91 -14.61 0.52 -7.06
C ARG A 91 -13.51 0.66 -8.12
N LYS A 92 -12.41 1.37 -7.85
CA LYS A 92 -11.34 1.57 -8.84
C LYS A 92 -10.62 0.27 -9.13
N LYS A 93 -10.30 0.05 -10.41
CA LYS A 93 -9.51 -1.12 -10.83
C LYS A 93 -8.03 -0.87 -10.58
N VAL A 94 -7.37 -1.86 -9.98
CA VAL A 94 -5.94 -1.82 -9.64
C VAL A 94 -5.21 -3.06 -10.14
N LYS A 95 -3.90 -2.94 -10.31
CA LYS A 95 -3.04 -4.02 -10.82
C LYS A 95 -1.71 -4.02 -10.09
N LEU A 96 -1.41 -5.08 -9.35
CA LEU A 96 -0.13 -5.29 -8.68
C LEU A 96 0.37 -6.69 -8.98
N VAL A 97 1.55 -6.80 -9.59
CA VAL A 97 2.19 -8.08 -9.91
C VAL A 97 3.60 -8.05 -9.32
N LYS A 98 3.81 -8.72 -8.18
CA LYS A 98 5.12 -8.78 -7.51
C LYS A 98 5.35 -10.15 -6.86
N ALA A 99 6.58 -10.66 -6.99
CA ALA A 99 6.98 -11.96 -6.44
C ALA A 99 7.11 -11.95 -4.91
N VAL A 100 7.67 -10.88 -4.34
CA VAL A 100 7.74 -10.63 -2.90
C VAL A 100 7.58 -9.13 -2.68
N ILE A 101 6.71 -8.74 -1.75
CA ILE A 101 6.48 -7.35 -1.35
C ILE A 101 6.00 -7.28 0.09
N THR A 102 6.40 -6.24 0.84
CA THR A 102 5.84 -6.02 2.18
C THR A 102 4.38 -5.59 2.10
N PHE A 103 3.60 -5.85 3.14
CA PHE A 103 2.21 -5.42 3.19
C PHE A 103 2.06 -3.91 2.97
N GLY A 104 2.90 -3.11 3.63
CA GLY A 104 2.89 -1.67 3.53
C GLY A 104 3.19 -1.18 2.11
N ASP A 105 4.21 -1.74 1.45
CA ASP A 105 4.57 -1.35 0.09
C ASP A 105 3.46 -1.70 -0.91
N ALA A 106 2.77 -2.83 -0.67
CA ALA A 106 1.65 -3.24 -1.51
C ALA A 106 0.46 -2.28 -1.34
N LEU A 107 0.12 -1.94 -0.09
CA LEU A 107 -0.93 -0.97 0.23
C LEU A 107 -0.63 0.40 -0.40
N ASP A 108 0.59 0.90 -0.25
CA ASP A 108 0.98 2.21 -0.78
C ASP A 108 0.91 2.25 -2.31
N GLN A 109 1.38 1.20 -2.99
CA GLN A 109 1.30 1.11 -4.45
C GLN A 109 -0.14 1.00 -4.95
N LEU A 110 -1.01 0.26 -4.26
CA LEU A 110 -2.43 0.21 -4.61
C LEU A 110 -3.07 1.60 -4.46
N CYS A 111 -2.78 2.29 -3.35
CA CYS A 111 -3.29 3.64 -3.09
C CYS A 111 -2.82 4.61 -4.19
N LEU A 112 -1.54 4.56 -4.57
CA LEU A 112 -0.99 5.40 -5.63
C LEU A 112 -1.70 5.16 -6.97
N GLN A 113 -1.92 3.90 -7.37
CA GLN A 113 -2.65 3.57 -8.59
C GLN A 113 -4.10 4.05 -8.58
N ALA A 114 -4.75 3.97 -7.42
CA ALA A 114 -6.12 4.43 -7.24
C ALA A 114 -6.23 5.97 -7.11
N GLY A 115 -5.12 6.71 -7.10
CA GLY A 115 -5.12 8.14 -6.79
C GLY A 115 -5.68 8.43 -5.39
N ALA A 116 -5.42 7.50 -4.48
CA ALA A 116 -5.82 7.52 -3.10
C ALA A 116 -4.61 7.78 -2.20
N VAL A 117 -4.92 8.11 -0.96
CA VAL A 117 -4.00 8.24 0.15
C VAL A 117 -4.63 7.54 1.33
N TRP A 118 -3.81 7.17 2.31
CA TRP A 118 -4.29 6.44 3.46
C TRP A 118 -3.71 7.03 4.74
N ASP A 119 -4.42 6.82 5.86
CA ASP A 119 -3.95 7.14 7.19
C ASP A 119 -4.10 5.93 8.13
N PHE A 120 -3.35 5.96 9.23
CA PHE A 120 -3.43 4.97 10.30
C PHE A 120 -3.65 5.68 11.64
N SER A 121 -4.73 5.29 12.32
CA SER A 121 -5.00 5.67 13.72
C SER A 121 -5.33 4.41 14.51
N ALA A 122 -6.62 4.06 14.62
CA ALA A 122 -7.07 2.76 15.11
C ALA A 122 -7.45 1.79 13.96
N LYS A 123 -7.67 2.35 12.77
CA LYS A 123 -8.02 1.66 11.53
C LYS A 123 -7.25 2.31 10.39
N ILE A 124 -7.01 1.56 9.32
CA ILE A 124 -6.47 2.11 8.08
C ILE A 124 -7.62 2.75 7.31
N ARG A 125 -7.58 4.07 7.11
CA ARG A 125 -8.58 4.76 6.29
C ARG A 125 -7.98 5.06 4.93
N VAL A 126 -8.68 4.75 3.85
CA VAL A 126 -8.27 5.03 2.48
C VAL A 126 -9.23 6.04 1.87
N LEU A 127 -8.68 7.18 1.46
CA LEU A 127 -9.41 8.34 0.97
C LEU A 127 -8.89 8.76 -0.41
N PRO A 128 -9.72 9.38 -1.26
CA PRO A 128 -9.25 10.10 -2.44
C PRO A 128 -8.22 11.16 -2.05
N ARG A 129 -7.19 11.33 -2.89
CA ARG A 129 -6.07 12.25 -2.60
C ARG A 129 -6.50 13.71 -2.38
N ASN A 130 -7.58 14.15 -3.02
CA ASN A 130 -8.16 15.48 -2.82
C ASN A 130 -8.82 15.66 -1.44
N LYS A 131 -9.43 14.62 -0.88
CA LYS A 131 -10.10 14.70 0.43
C LYS A 131 -9.11 14.77 1.60
N LEU A 132 -7.89 14.27 1.44
CA LEU A 132 -6.86 14.41 2.47
C LEU A 132 -6.33 15.85 2.55
N ALA A 133 -6.17 16.52 1.41
CA ALA A 133 -5.80 17.94 1.39
C ALA A 133 -6.86 18.79 2.10
N GLU A 134 -8.14 18.45 1.95
CA GLU A 134 -9.26 19.09 2.65
C GLU A 134 -9.25 18.81 4.17
N GLN A 135 -8.88 17.59 4.59
CA GLN A 135 -8.77 17.25 6.03
C GLN A 135 -7.53 17.84 6.71
N VAL A 136 -6.42 18.03 5.97
CA VAL A 136 -5.23 18.72 6.49
C VAL A 136 -5.44 20.24 6.50
N ALA A 137 -6.24 20.77 5.57
CA ALA A 137 -6.59 22.19 5.48
C ALA A 137 -7.73 22.62 6.41
N ALA A 138 -8.40 21.69 7.10
CA ALA A 138 -9.36 22.00 8.15
C ALA A 138 -8.62 22.16 9.49
N PRO A 139 -8.32 23.40 9.95
CA PRO A 139 -7.92 23.60 11.34
C PRO A 139 -9.06 23.17 12.26
N ASP A 140 -8.72 22.48 13.35
CA ASP A 140 -9.63 22.10 14.44
C ASP A 140 -10.59 23.26 14.75
N SER A 141 -11.89 23.01 14.55
CA SER A 141 -13.00 23.81 15.10
C SER A 141 -13.58 23.05 16.27
#